data_AF-A0A9Q0T018-F1
#
_entry.id   AF-A0A9Q0T018-F1
#
_cell.length_a   1.000
_cell.length_b   1.000
_cell.length_c   1.000
_cell.angle_alpha   90.00
_cell.angle_beta   90.00
_cell.angle_gamma   90.00
#
_symmetry.space_group_name_H-M   'P 1'
#
loop_
_entity.id
_entity.type
_entity.pdbx_description
1 polymer ?
#
loop_
_entity_poly.entity_id
_entity_poly.type
_entity_poly.pdbx_seq_one_letter_code
_entity_poly.pdbx_strand_id
1 'polypeptide(L)'
;MESLLLILWRHLLAKLLYLLIERERTCGSNSTPHPSLRFQFGMAGAVYIKGVAVTKYKRSAVNDSDEWPSKYSKFFVQLDDGLELSFTDKRRFAKVRLLEDPASKPPISELGPDALLELMTVDELHGSLSKKKIAIKALLLDQSFVSGIGNWIADEVLYQARIHPLQIASSLSRESTATIHKCIEEVISVCG
;
A
#
# COMPACT_ATOMS: atom_id res chain seq x y z
N MET A 1 -27.06 -3.02 13.83
CA MET A 1 -26.90 -4.05 12.78
C MET A 1 -26.10 -3.42 11.64
N GLU A 2 -24.94 -2.86 11.98
CA GLU A 2 -24.06 -2.05 11.10
C GLU A 2 -22.60 -2.46 11.32
N SER A 3 -22.35 -3.66 11.84
CA SER A 3 -21.20 -3.90 12.72
C SER A 3 -20.15 -4.90 12.21
N LEU A 4 -20.14 -5.23 10.91
CA LEU A 4 -19.18 -6.24 10.38
C LEU A 4 -18.37 -5.80 9.16
N LEU A 5 -18.58 -4.58 8.65
CA LEU A 5 -17.92 -4.11 7.43
C LEU A 5 -17.34 -2.72 7.57
N LEU A 6 -16.54 -2.51 8.62
CA LEU A 6 -15.39 -1.62 8.49
C LEU A 6 -14.24 -2.43 7.87
N ILE A 7 -14.40 -2.84 6.61
CA ILE A 7 -13.23 -3.05 5.74
C ILE A 7 -12.62 -1.66 5.62
N LEU A 8 -11.77 -1.32 6.58
CA LEU A 8 -11.01 -0.10 6.58
C LEU A 8 -10.00 -0.21 5.43
N TRP A 9 -10.44 0.17 4.23
CA TRP A 9 -9.61 0.74 3.17
C TRP A 9 -9.00 2.06 3.67
N ARG A 10 -8.35 2.04 4.83
CA ARG A 10 -7.85 3.24 5.48
C ARG A 10 -6.35 3.41 5.25
N HIS A 11 -5.65 2.34 4.88
CA HIS A 11 -4.19 2.34 4.78
C HIS A 11 -3.72 1.39 3.68
N LEU A 12 -3.73 1.87 2.42
CA LEU A 12 -3.01 1.22 1.32
C LEU A 12 -1.55 1.70 1.35
N LEU A 13 -0.86 1.46 2.47
CA LEU A 13 0.54 1.83 2.66
C LEU A 13 1.39 0.97 1.74
N ALA A 14 2.19 1.53 0.83
CA ALA A 14 3.31 0.79 0.21
C ALA A 14 3.00 -0.57 -0.46
N LYS A 15 1.84 -0.74 -1.10
CA LYS A 15 1.31 -2.02 -1.66
C LYS A 15 1.02 -3.11 -0.60
N LEU A 16 0.78 -2.70 0.63
CA LEU A 16 0.32 -3.55 1.72
C LEU A 16 -1.16 -3.25 1.95
N LEU A 17 -1.96 -4.32 1.97
CA LEU A 17 -3.35 -4.25 2.41
C LEU A 17 -3.46 -4.98 3.76
N TYR A 18 -4.18 -4.36 4.68
CA TYR A 18 -4.56 -4.94 5.96
C TYR A 18 -6.02 -5.35 5.89
N LEU A 19 -6.29 -6.58 6.32
CA LEU A 19 -7.65 -6.97 6.67
C LEU A 19 -7.65 -7.22 8.18
N LEU A 20 -8.26 -6.30 8.92
CA LEU A 20 -8.55 -6.52 10.32
C LEU A 20 -9.73 -7.50 10.37
N ILE A 21 -9.50 -8.73 10.84
CA ILE A 21 -10.58 -9.64 11.17
C ILE A 21 -10.94 -9.36 12.63
N GLU A 22 -11.92 -8.50 12.86
CA GLU A 22 -12.57 -8.41 14.17
C GLU A 22 -13.60 -9.54 14.29
N ARG A 23 -13.44 -10.39 15.31
CA ARG A 23 -14.49 -11.31 15.73
C ARG A 23 -15.42 -10.55 16.68
N GLU A 24 -16.74 -10.65 16.49
CA GLU A 24 -17.72 -9.98 17.37
C GLU A 24 -17.43 -10.24 18.86
N ARG A 25 -17.55 -9.18 19.66
CA ARG A 25 -17.25 -9.20 21.11
C ARG A 25 -18.11 -10.23 21.85
N THR A 26 -17.46 -11.02 22.70
CA THR A 26 -17.99 -11.27 24.04
C THR A 26 -17.26 -10.34 25.01
N CYS A 27 -18.05 -9.56 25.74
CA CYS A 27 -17.67 -8.48 26.66
C CYS A 27 -16.53 -8.85 27.64
N GLY A 28 -15.55 -7.96 27.84
CA GLY A 28 -14.54 -8.08 28.88
C GLY A 28 -13.36 -7.12 28.65
N SER A 29 -13.20 -6.14 29.55
CA SER A 29 -12.11 -5.17 29.55
C SER A 29 -10.74 -5.85 29.74
N ASN A 30 -10.04 -6.14 28.64
CA ASN A 30 -8.59 -6.27 28.52
C ASN A 30 -8.29 -6.56 27.04
N SER A 31 -7.93 -5.53 26.27
CA SER A 31 -7.66 -5.65 24.83
C SER A 31 -6.36 -6.41 24.59
N THR A 32 -6.43 -7.73 24.39
CA THR A 32 -5.33 -8.47 23.80
C THR A 32 -5.19 -8.09 22.31
N PRO A 33 -3.96 -8.01 21.76
CA PRO A 33 -3.77 -7.77 20.33
C PRO A 33 -4.43 -8.91 19.55
N HIS A 34 -5.40 -8.57 18.70
CA HIS A 34 -6.05 -9.57 17.86
C HIS A 34 -5.18 -9.88 16.64
N PRO A 35 -5.01 -11.16 16.28
CA PRO A 35 -4.24 -11.53 15.10
C PRO A 35 -4.91 -10.97 13.84
N SER A 36 -4.16 -10.14 13.13
CA SER A 36 -4.55 -9.46 11.90
C SER A 36 -3.99 -10.18 10.67
N LEU A 37 -4.78 -10.24 9.59
CA LEU A 37 -4.30 -10.75 8.31
C LEU A 37 -3.64 -9.64 7.51
N ARG A 38 -2.44 -9.94 7.05
CA ARG A 38 -1.61 -9.04 6.27
C ARG A 38 -1.37 -9.62 4.88
N PHE A 39 -1.61 -8.79 3.87
CA PHE A 39 -1.39 -9.11 2.47
C PHE A 39 -0.30 -8.21 1.88
N GLN A 40 0.83 -8.82 1.52
CA GLN A 40 1.87 -8.18 0.72
C GLN A 40 1.68 -8.58 -0.74
N PHE A 41 1.33 -7.61 -1.61
CA PHE A 41 0.85 -7.89 -2.97
C PHE A 41 1.97 -8.35 -3.91
N GLY A 42 3.21 -7.96 -3.66
CA GLY A 42 4.31 -8.22 -4.58
C GLY A 42 4.04 -7.57 -5.95
N MET A 43 4.28 -8.30 -7.03
CA MET A 43 4.12 -7.80 -8.40
C MET A 43 2.76 -8.08 -9.04
N ALA A 44 2.10 -9.18 -8.65
CA ALA A 44 0.89 -9.67 -9.31
C ALA A 44 -0.22 -10.05 -8.31
N GLY A 45 -0.08 -9.67 -7.05
CA GLY A 45 -1.13 -9.81 -6.04
C GLY A 45 -2.33 -8.97 -6.41
N ALA A 46 -3.52 -9.56 -6.31
CA ALA A 46 -4.78 -8.89 -6.58
C ALA A 46 -5.86 -9.39 -5.62
N VAL A 47 -6.78 -8.49 -5.26
CA VAL A 47 -7.95 -8.80 -4.45
C VAL A 47 -9.20 -8.74 -5.32
N TYR A 48 -9.98 -9.81 -5.27
CA TYR A 48 -11.25 -9.96 -5.95
C TYR A 48 -12.37 -10.17 -4.93
N ILE A 49 -13.52 -9.56 -5.21
CA ILE A 49 -14.71 -9.63 -4.39
C ILE A 49 -15.88 -10.04 -5.29
N LYS A 50 -16.58 -11.11 -4.92
CA LYS A 50 -17.77 -11.62 -5.59
C LYS A 50 -18.96 -11.56 -4.62
N GLY A 51 -20.15 -11.27 -5.13
CA GLY A 51 -21.39 -11.18 -4.33
C GLY A 51 -21.99 -9.78 -4.18
N VAL A 52 -21.33 -8.72 -4.67
CA VAL A 52 -21.91 -7.36 -4.73
C VAL A 52 -22.20 -6.97 -6.17
N ALA A 53 -23.47 -6.69 -6.48
CA ALA A 53 -23.94 -6.35 -7.83
C ALA A 53 -23.36 -5.03 -8.38
N VAL A 54 -23.04 -4.07 -7.52
CA VAL A 54 -22.45 -2.77 -7.90
C VAL A 54 -21.24 -2.50 -7.02
N THR A 55 -20.04 -2.69 -7.56
CA THR A 55 -18.80 -2.32 -6.88
C THR A 55 -18.30 -0.99 -7.43
N LYS A 56 -17.93 -0.05 -6.56
CA LYS A 56 -17.17 1.15 -6.98
C LYS A 56 -15.78 0.77 -7.52
N TYR A 57 -15.26 -0.39 -7.11
CA TYR A 57 -13.92 -0.88 -7.39
C TYR A 57 -13.91 -1.91 -8.54
N LYS A 58 -13.99 -1.42 -9.78
CA LYS A 58 -14.09 -2.26 -10.99
C LYS A 58 -13.00 -3.33 -11.12
N ARG A 59 -11.75 -3.04 -10.70
CA ARG A 59 -10.62 -3.99 -10.80
C ARG A 59 -10.74 -5.18 -9.86
N SER A 60 -11.58 -5.07 -8.82
CA SER A 60 -11.83 -6.13 -7.84
C SER A 60 -13.12 -6.89 -8.13
N ALA A 61 -13.90 -6.50 -9.13
CA ALA A 61 -15.08 -7.25 -9.54
C ALA A 61 -14.69 -8.55 -10.26
N VAL A 62 -15.54 -9.56 -10.12
CA VAL A 62 -15.41 -10.87 -10.78
C VAL A 62 -16.56 -11.02 -11.74
N ASN A 63 -16.29 -11.41 -12.99
CA ASN A 63 -17.36 -11.68 -13.95
C ASN A 63 -17.89 -13.11 -13.76
N ASP A 64 -19.14 -13.34 -14.15
CA ASP A 64 -19.76 -14.66 -14.01
C ASP A 64 -19.11 -15.75 -14.87
N SER A 65 -18.41 -15.36 -15.93
CA SER A 65 -17.63 -16.27 -16.79
C SER A 65 -16.28 -16.67 -16.21
N ASP A 66 -15.82 -16.01 -15.15
CA ASP A 66 -14.49 -16.25 -14.58
C ASP A 66 -14.49 -17.48 -13.66
N GLU A 67 -13.42 -18.27 -13.74
CA GLU A 67 -13.21 -19.41 -12.84
C GLU A 67 -13.12 -18.93 -11.39
N TRP A 68 -14.03 -19.41 -10.53
CA TRP A 68 -14.16 -18.96 -9.15
C TRP A 68 -14.32 -20.11 -8.14
N PRO A 69 -13.48 -20.19 -7.07
CA PRO A 69 -12.30 -19.37 -6.84
C PRO A 69 -11.23 -19.61 -7.92
N SER A 70 -10.44 -18.58 -8.25
CA SER A 70 -9.39 -18.74 -9.26
C SER A 70 -8.36 -19.79 -8.83
N LYS A 71 -7.83 -20.58 -9.77
CA LYS A 71 -6.64 -21.43 -9.56
C LYS A 71 -5.41 -20.70 -9.01
N TYR A 72 -5.37 -19.36 -9.13
CA TYR A 72 -4.31 -18.53 -8.56
C TYR A 72 -4.61 -18.00 -7.16
N SER A 73 -5.75 -18.36 -6.58
CA SER A 73 -6.12 -18.04 -5.21
C SER A 73 -5.05 -18.54 -4.23
N LYS A 74 -4.70 -17.67 -3.28
CA LYS A 74 -3.78 -17.97 -2.17
C LYS A 74 -4.47 -17.81 -0.83
N PHE A 75 -5.51 -16.98 -0.79
CA PHE A 75 -6.39 -16.84 0.36
C PHE A 75 -7.80 -16.63 -0.17
N PHE A 76 -8.76 -17.36 0.38
CA PHE A 76 -10.17 -17.26 0.04
C PHE A 76 -10.97 -17.29 1.34
N VAL A 77 -11.94 -16.41 1.46
CA VAL A 77 -12.88 -16.37 2.57
C VAL A 77 -14.27 -16.08 2.03
N GLN A 78 -15.26 -16.77 2.60
CA GLN A 78 -16.67 -16.51 2.40
C GLN A 78 -17.21 -15.91 3.69
N LEU A 79 -17.96 -14.82 3.57
CA LEU A 79 -18.62 -14.12 4.66
C LEU A 79 -20.07 -14.61 4.79
N ASP A 80 -20.67 -14.31 5.94
CA ASP A 80 -22.01 -14.81 6.31
C ASP A 80 -23.14 -14.27 5.43
N ASP A 81 -22.93 -13.12 4.78
CA ASP A 81 -23.86 -12.48 3.85
C ASP A 81 -23.75 -13.03 2.41
N GLY A 82 -22.93 -14.06 2.19
CA GLY A 82 -22.67 -14.64 0.88
C GLY A 82 -21.60 -13.89 0.08
N LEU A 83 -20.95 -12.88 0.66
CA LEU A 83 -19.82 -12.20 0.04
C LEU A 83 -18.58 -13.08 0.03
N GLU A 84 -17.88 -13.14 -1.09
CA GLU A 84 -16.67 -13.94 -1.24
C GLU A 84 -15.49 -13.04 -1.58
N LEU A 85 -14.38 -13.19 -0.84
CA LEU A 85 -13.13 -12.47 -1.07
C LEU A 85 -12.03 -13.46 -1.41
N SER A 86 -11.32 -13.21 -2.52
CA SER A 86 -10.14 -13.97 -2.91
C SER A 86 -8.94 -13.04 -3.11
N PHE A 87 -7.83 -13.37 -2.44
CA PHE A 87 -6.52 -12.83 -2.76
C PHE A 87 -5.79 -13.82 -3.68
N THR A 88 -5.42 -13.34 -4.86
CA THR A 88 -4.78 -14.14 -5.91
C THR A 88 -3.37 -13.65 -6.15
N ASP A 89 -2.47 -14.56 -6.51
CA ASP A 89 -1.15 -14.20 -7.00
C ASP A 89 -0.65 -15.24 -8.00
N LYS A 90 -0.53 -14.81 -9.26
CA LYS A 90 -0.05 -15.64 -10.38
C LYS A 90 1.46 -15.91 -10.30
N ARG A 91 2.25 -14.97 -9.73
CA ARG A 91 3.71 -15.03 -9.75
C ARG A 91 4.32 -15.57 -8.45
N ARG A 92 3.50 -15.83 -7.43
CA ARG A 92 3.87 -16.41 -6.12
C ARG A 92 4.95 -15.60 -5.38
N PHE A 93 4.94 -14.27 -5.56
CA PHE A 93 5.79 -13.34 -4.82
C PHE A 93 5.06 -12.62 -3.69
N ALA A 94 3.73 -12.72 -3.66
CA ALA A 94 2.92 -12.22 -2.57
C ALA A 94 3.13 -13.03 -1.29
N LYS A 95 2.94 -12.38 -0.15
CA LYS A 95 2.99 -13.03 1.17
C LYS A 95 1.70 -12.72 1.92
N VAL A 96 1.08 -13.76 2.47
CA VAL A 96 -0.06 -13.64 3.40
C VAL A 96 0.41 -14.09 4.76
N ARG A 97 0.22 -13.27 5.80
CA ARG A 97 0.67 -13.56 7.17
C ARG A 97 -0.43 -13.21 8.16
N LEU A 98 -0.53 -14.01 9.21
CA LEU A 98 -1.35 -13.71 10.40
C LEU A 98 -0.42 -13.19 11.48
N LEU A 99 -0.62 -11.95 11.95
CA LEU A 99 0.26 -11.26 12.89
C LEU A 99 -0.56 -10.61 14.00
N GLU A 100 -0.23 -10.88 15.26
CA GLU A 100 -0.84 -10.25 16.45
C GLU A 100 -0.70 -8.72 16.44
N ASP A 101 0.46 -8.23 16.03
CA ASP A 101 0.72 -6.82 15.80
C ASP A 101 1.52 -6.69 14.50
N PRO A 102 0.89 -6.23 13.41
CA PRO A 102 1.54 -6.11 12.12
C PRO A 102 2.43 -4.87 12.05
N ALA A 103 2.13 -3.80 12.80
CA ALA A 103 2.83 -2.52 12.71
C ALA A 103 4.22 -2.60 13.36
N SER A 104 4.36 -3.35 14.45
CA SER A 104 5.65 -3.52 15.13
C SER A 104 6.59 -4.53 14.47
N LYS A 105 6.16 -5.24 13.41
CA LYS A 105 6.94 -6.32 12.80
C LYS A 105 7.44 -5.99 11.39
N PRO A 106 8.68 -6.41 11.04
CA PRO A 106 9.19 -6.23 9.69
C PRO A 106 8.31 -6.86 8.60
N PRO A 107 8.25 -6.25 7.42
CA PRO A 107 8.93 -5.03 6.99
C PRO A 107 8.17 -3.73 7.32
N ILE A 108 7.02 -3.76 8.02
CA ILE A 108 6.20 -2.56 8.24
C ILE A 108 6.89 -1.59 9.18
N SER A 109 7.46 -2.13 10.27
CA SER A 109 8.28 -1.38 11.22
C SER A 109 9.53 -0.75 10.58
N GLU A 110 9.89 -1.14 9.37
CA GLU A 110 11.06 -0.65 8.62
C GLU A 110 10.67 0.32 7.49
N LEU A 111 9.36 0.58 7.31
CA LEU A 111 8.89 1.53 6.30
C LEU A 111 9.18 2.96 6.74
N GLY A 112 9.56 3.77 5.76
CA GLY A 112 9.59 5.22 5.91
C GLY A 112 8.17 5.82 5.87
N PRO A 113 8.07 7.14 6.03
CA PRO A 113 6.80 7.87 5.94
C PRO A 113 6.02 7.50 4.68
N ASP A 114 4.71 7.37 4.81
CA ASP A 114 3.82 7.08 3.69
C ASP A 114 3.63 8.29 2.79
N ALA A 115 3.82 8.11 1.49
CA ALA A 115 3.78 9.21 0.54
C ALA A 115 2.39 9.86 0.36
N LEU A 116 1.31 9.19 0.76
CA LEU A 116 -0.05 9.73 0.71
C LEU A 116 -0.48 10.33 2.05
N LEU A 117 -0.16 9.66 3.15
CA LEU A 117 -0.70 9.98 4.48
C LEU A 117 0.24 10.80 5.36
N GLU A 118 1.55 10.64 5.18
CA GLU A 118 2.59 11.13 6.09
C GLU A 118 3.74 11.76 5.31
N LEU A 119 3.44 12.41 4.17
CA LEU A 119 4.46 12.98 3.32
C LEU A 119 5.30 14.02 4.10
N MET A 120 6.62 13.84 4.08
CA MET A 120 7.58 14.75 4.72
C MET A 120 7.43 16.16 4.18
N THR A 121 7.61 17.16 5.04
CA THR A 121 7.68 18.56 4.59
C THR A 121 8.86 18.78 3.64
N VAL A 122 8.82 19.86 2.85
CA VAL A 122 9.92 20.23 1.93
C VAL A 122 11.26 20.34 2.65
N ASP A 123 11.29 20.89 3.87
CA ASP A 123 12.52 21.06 4.63
C ASP A 123 13.07 19.75 5.17
N GLU A 124 12.19 18.85 5.65
CA GLU A 124 12.57 17.50 6.07
C GLU A 124 13.08 16.66 4.90
N LEU A 125 12.39 16.75 3.75
CA LEU A 125 12.79 16.07 2.52
C LEU A 125 14.17 16.58 2.08
N HIS A 126 14.38 17.89 2.02
CA HIS A 126 15.66 18.47 1.61
C HIS A 126 16.80 18.10 2.59
N GLY A 127 16.53 18.19 3.89
CA GLY A 127 17.47 17.77 4.94
C GLY A 127 17.83 16.29 4.86
N SER A 128 16.91 15.44 4.40
CA SER A 128 17.14 14.01 4.24
C SER A 128 17.86 13.68 2.93
N LEU A 129 17.50 14.33 1.82
CA LEU A 129 18.16 14.16 0.51
C LEU A 129 19.63 14.61 0.54
N SER A 130 19.93 15.72 1.23
CA SER A 130 21.30 16.27 1.33
C SER A 130 22.32 15.29 1.94
N LYS A 131 21.87 14.29 2.70
CA LYS A 131 22.71 13.27 3.34
C LYS A 131 22.93 12.03 2.48
N LYS A 132 22.24 11.90 1.34
CA LYS A 132 22.18 10.67 0.54
C LYS A 132 22.99 10.82 -0.75
N LYS A 133 24.08 10.05 -0.88
CA LYS A 133 24.96 10.04 -2.07
C LYS A 133 24.56 8.99 -3.11
N ILE A 134 23.26 8.80 -3.29
CA ILE A 134 22.70 7.85 -4.27
C ILE A 134 21.81 8.57 -5.26
N ALA A 135 21.51 7.93 -6.39
CA ALA A 135 20.60 8.46 -7.40
C ALA A 135 19.19 8.70 -6.83
N ILE A 136 18.57 9.83 -7.18
CA ILE A 136 17.26 10.23 -6.66
C ILE A 136 16.17 9.19 -6.95
N LYS A 137 16.17 8.58 -8.15
CA LYS A 137 15.19 7.53 -8.47
C LYS A 137 15.34 6.31 -7.56
N ALA A 138 16.58 5.89 -7.29
CA ALA A 138 16.84 4.76 -6.41
C ALA A 138 16.36 5.05 -4.99
N LEU A 139 16.55 6.28 -4.50
CA LEU A 139 16.10 6.70 -3.18
C LEU A 139 14.58 6.79 -3.07
N LEU A 140 13.88 7.29 -4.10
CA LEU A 140 12.41 7.32 -4.12
C LEU A 140 11.78 5.91 -4.16
N LEU A 141 12.51 4.90 -4.63
CA LEU A 141 12.05 3.50 -4.62
C LEU A 141 12.34 2.77 -3.30
N ASP A 142 13.18 3.35 -2.45
CA ASP A 142 13.51 2.80 -1.15
C ASP A 142 12.34 2.98 -0.18
N GLN A 143 11.65 1.87 0.11
CA GLN A 143 10.48 1.87 0.99
C GLN A 143 10.80 2.26 2.44
N SER A 144 12.08 2.24 2.85
CA SER A 144 12.52 2.73 4.16
C SER A 144 12.73 4.26 4.18
N PHE A 145 12.89 4.88 3.01
CA PHE A 145 13.00 6.33 2.88
C PHE A 145 11.63 6.98 2.71
N VAL A 146 10.84 6.47 1.76
CA VAL A 146 9.46 6.89 1.54
C VAL A 146 8.69 5.69 1.01
N SER A 147 7.58 5.37 1.67
CA SER A 147 6.80 4.19 1.36
C SER A 147 5.61 4.55 0.45
N GLY A 148 5.21 3.66 -0.46
CA GLY A 148 4.13 3.94 -1.43
C GLY A 148 4.61 4.30 -2.84
N ILE A 149 5.82 4.82 -3.01
CA ILE A 149 6.35 5.18 -4.32
C ILE A 149 6.89 3.93 -5.02
N GLY A 150 6.29 3.59 -6.16
CA GLY A 150 6.73 2.52 -7.06
C GLY A 150 7.40 3.05 -8.33
N ASN A 151 7.91 2.15 -9.18
CA ASN A 151 8.67 2.51 -10.39
C ASN A 151 7.98 3.55 -11.28
N TRP A 152 6.70 3.32 -11.60
CA TRP A 152 5.90 4.24 -12.41
C TRP A 152 5.75 5.63 -11.76
N ILE A 153 5.44 5.68 -10.46
CA ILE A 153 5.25 6.95 -9.74
C ILE A 153 6.57 7.72 -9.69
N ALA A 154 7.68 7.04 -9.37
CA ALA A 154 9.00 7.66 -9.36
C ALA A 154 9.37 8.24 -10.73
N ASP A 155 9.07 7.53 -11.82
CA ASP A 155 9.31 8.01 -13.18
C ASP A 155 8.45 9.24 -13.52
N GLU A 156 7.17 9.21 -13.20
CA GLU A 156 6.25 10.33 -13.46
C GLU A 156 6.65 11.59 -12.65
N VAL A 157 6.93 11.42 -11.35
CA VAL A 157 7.38 12.50 -10.47
C VAL A 157 8.65 13.16 -11.00
N LEU A 158 9.65 12.36 -11.36
CA LEU A 158 10.95 12.88 -11.84
C LEU A 158 10.83 13.52 -13.22
N TYR A 159 9.97 12.97 -14.08
CA TYR A 159 9.65 13.55 -15.38
C TYR A 159 9.01 14.94 -15.23
N GLN A 160 7.96 15.05 -14.41
CA GLN A 160 7.26 16.32 -14.15
C GLN A 160 8.18 17.35 -13.48
N ALA A 161 9.02 16.89 -12.53
CA ALA A 161 10.00 17.74 -11.85
C ALA A 161 11.22 18.10 -12.73
N ARG A 162 11.33 17.52 -13.94
CA ARG A 162 12.46 17.70 -14.88
C ARG A 162 13.82 17.35 -14.26
N ILE A 163 13.87 16.30 -13.46
CA ILE A 163 15.08 15.85 -12.77
C ILE A 163 15.53 14.52 -13.34
N HIS A 164 16.81 14.44 -13.69
CA HIS A 164 17.35 13.22 -14.26
C HIS A 164 17.37 12.09 -13.19
N PRO A 165 16.91 10.86 -13.50
CA PRO A 165 16.78 9.81 -12.50
C PRO A 165 18.10 9.39 -11.84
N LEU A 166 19.22 9.57 -12.55
CA LEU A 166 20.57 9.32 -12.04
C LEU A 166 21.20 10.51 -11.31
N GLN A 167 20.49 11.64 -11.18
CA GLN A 167 21.00 12.78 -10.42
C GLN A 167 21.16 12.39 -8.95
N ILE A 168 22.28 12.76 -8.35
CA ILE A 168 22.59 12.43 -6.96
C ILE A 168 21.65 13.22 -6.05
N ALA A 169 20.98 12.54 -5.12
CA ALA A 169 20.02 13.15 -4.21
C ALA A 169 20.63 14.33 -3.43
N SER A 170 21.87 14.18 -2.94
CA SER A 170 22.56 15.24 -2.20
C SER A 170 22.99 16.44 -3.03
N SER A 171 22.92 16.38 -4.37
CA SER A 171 23.24 17.52 -5.25
C SER A 171 22.01 18.32 -5.68
N LEU A 172 20.82 17.97 -5.19
CA LEU A 172 19.58 18.71 -5.48
C LEU A 172 19.53 19.99 -4.65
N SER A 173 19.18 21.10 -5.31
CA SER A 173 18.92 22.36 -4.60
C SER A 173 17.59 22.30 -3.84
N ARG A 174 17.38 23.22 -2.91
CA ARG A 174 16.12 23.31 -2.15
C ARG A 174 14.92 23.56 -3.08
N GLU A 175 15.11 24.33 -4.15
CA GLU A 175 14.09 24.60 -5.16
C GLU A 175 13.73 23.33 -5.96
N SER A 176 14.74 22.54 -6.36
CA SER A 176 14.50 21.24 -6.99
C SER A 176 13.79 20.29 -6.04
N THR A 177 14.14 20.28 -4.76
CA THR A 177 13.44 19.46 -3.76
C THR A 177 11.98 19.88 -3.58
N ALA A 178 11.70 21.19 -3.52
CA ALA A 178 10.33 21.70 -3.44
C ALA A 178 9.50 21.30 -4.68
N THR A 179 10.14 21.30 -5.85
CA THR A 179 9.50 20.85 -7.11
C THR A 179 9.17 19.35 -7.05
N ILE A 180 10.12 18.51 -6.62
CA ILE A 180 9.88 17.07 -6.44
C ILE A 180 8.72 16.84 -5.47
N HIS A 181 8.73 17.49 -4.30
CA HIS A 181 7.70 17.35 -3.29
C HIS A 181 6.31 17.62 -3.87
N LYS A 182 6.16 18.76 -4.56
CA LYS A 182 4.91 19.13 -5.21
C LYS A 182 4.47 18.10 -6.25
N CYS A 183 5.40 17.60 -7.09
CA CYS A 183 5.08 16.57 -8.07
C CYS A 183 4.67 15.24 -7.43
N ILE A 184 5.23 14.88 -6.27
CA ILE A 184 4.79 13.70 -5.51
C ILE A 184 3.32 13.86 -5.09
N GLU A 185 2.98 15.00 -4.48
CA GLU A 185 1.59 15.29 -4.06
C GLU A 185 0.62 15.22 -5.24
N GLU A 186 0.96 15.88 -6.35
CA GLU A 186 0.12 15.92 -7.55
C GLU A 186 -0.09 14.51 -8.13
N VAL A 187 0.98 13.75 -8.37
CA VAL A 187 0.89 12.41 -8.98
C VAL A 187 0.13 11.43 -8.09
N ILE A 188 0.33 11.48 -6.77
CA ILE A 188 -0.33 10.59 -5.83
C ILE A 188 -1.81 10.96 -5.69
N SER A 189 -2.16 12.24 -5.65
CA SER A 189 -3.55 12.70 -5.54
C SER A 189 -4.45 12.26 -6.69
N VAL A 190 -3.87 12.08 -7.89
CA VAL A 190 -4.59 11.58 -9.07
C VAL A 190 -4.79 10.06 -9.02
N CYS A 191 -3.96 9.35 -8.26
CA CYS A 191 -3.99 7.89 -8.16
C CYS A 191 -4.89 7.36 -7.03
N GLY A 192 -5.20 8.19 -6.02
CA GLY A 192 -6.06 7.84 -4.87
C GLY A 192 -7.55 8.00 -5.17
#